data_AF-A0A2V6F461-F1
#
_entry.id   AF-A0A2V6F461-F1
#
_cell.length_a   1.000
_cell.length_b   1.000
_cell.length_c   1.000
_cell.angle_alpha   90.00
_cell.angle_beta   90.00
_cell.angle_gamma   90.00
#
_symmetry.space_group_name_H-M   'P 1'
#
loop_
_entity.id
_entity.type
_entity.pdbx_description
1 polymer ?
#
loop_
_entity_poly.entity_id
_entity_poly.type
_entity_poly.pdbx_seq_one_letter_code
_entity_poly.pdbx_strand_id
1 'polypeptide(L)'
;MVSITVTPVNDPPIAVNDTTNTLEDTSVSINVLANDSDPEGSPLTIVAATTTNGTVSIIGTNLLFSPATNFNGFLYLFYTISDGTNTASANVLVTVTPVNDPPVAANDSYSTAPETLLTVPAPCPGHQLQWP
;
A
#
# COMPACT_ATOMS: atom_id res chain seq x y z
N MET A 1 36.70 32.44 -42.59
CA MET A 1 36.38 31.44 -41.55
C MET A 1 34.92 31.61 -41.18
N VAL A 2 34.12 30.56 -41.22
CA VAL A 2 32.72 30.59 -40.79
C VAL A 2 32.65 29.76 -39.52
N SER A 3 32.21 30.40 -38.43
CA SER A 3 31.97 29.74 -37.15
C SER A 3 30.48 29.51 -37.03
N ILE A 4 30.05 28.25 -37.12
CA ILE A 4 28.67 27.86 -36.83
C ILE A 4 28.62 27.61 -35.33
N THR A 5 27.96 28.49 -34.60
CA THR A 5 27.61 28.27 -33.19
C THR A 5 26.26 27.57 -33.15
N VAL A 6 26.27 26.27 -32.88
CA VAL A 6 25.06 25.55 -32.47
C VAL A 6 24.90 25.79 -30.98
N THR A 7 23.78 26.41 -30.58
CA THR A 7 23.41 26.48 -29.17
C THR A 7 22.87 25.11 -28.76
N PRO A 8 23.45 24.45 -27.74
CA PRO A 8 22.89 23.21 -27.23
C PRO A 8 21.50 23.50 -26.65
N VAL A 9 20.52 22.68 -27.03
CA VAL A 9 19.18 22.65 -26.45
C VAL A 9 19.20 21.54 -25.41
N ASN A 10 18.56 21.76 -24.26
CA ASN A 10 18.45 20.76 -23.22
C ASN A 10 17.57 19.60 -23.69
N ASP A 11 18.11 18.39 -23.70
CA ASP A 11 17.37 17.18 -24.07
C ASP A 11 16.54 16.69 -22.87
N PRO A 12 15.47 15.90 -23.09
CA PRO A 12 14.71 15.33 -22.00
C PRO A 12 15.49 14.20 -21.30
N PRO A 13 15.26 13.99 -19.99
CA PRO A 13 15.89 12.90 -19.27
C PRO A 13 15.39 11.54 -19.79
N ILE A 14 16.19 10.50 -19.57
CA ILE A 14 15.90 9.12 -19.96
C ILE A 14 15.59 8.34 -18.68
N ALA A 15 14.30 8.06 -18.49
CA ALA A 15 13.82 7.19 -17.42
C ALA A 15 13.79 5.72 -17.88
N VAL A 16 14.30 4.80 -17.07
CA VAL A 16 14.39 3.37 -17.38
C VAL A 16 13.59 2.57 -16.35
N ASN A 17 12.80 1.62 -16.82
CA ASN A 17 11.94 0.83 -15.95
C ASN A 17 12.75 0.02 -14.92
N ASP A 18 12.22 -0.03 -13.70
CA ASP A 18 12.84 -0.73 -12.58
C ASP A 18 12.09 -2.01 -12.23
N THR A 19 12.77 -2.88 -11.48
CA THR A 19 12.17 -4.07 -10.88
C THR A 19 12.64 -4.20 -9.44
N THR A 20 11.74 -4.61 -8.54
CA THR A 20 12.08 -4.84 -7.14
C THR A 20 11.13 -5.88 -6.51
N ASN A 21 11.54 -6.42 -5.37
CA ASN A 21 10.79 -7.41 -4.61
C ASN A 21 10.69 -6.96 -3.16
N THR A 22 9.53 -7.18 -2.54
CA THR A 22 9.30 -6.93 -1.12
C THR A 22 8.43 -8.00 -0.51
N LEU A 23 8.47 -8.12 0.81
CA LEU A 23 7.50 -8.94 1.55
C LEU A 23 6.19 -8.16 1.68
N GLU A 24 5.06 -8.86 1.82
CA GLU A 24 3.83 -8.20 2.25
C GLU A 24 4.02 -7.46 3.57
N ASP A 25 3.25 -6.37 3.73
CA ASP A 25 3.29 -5.49 4.91
C ASP A 25 4.66 -4.89 5.25
N THR A 26 5.63 -4.98 4.34
CA THR A 26 6.99 -4.47 4.51
C THR A 26 7.26 -3.32 3.57
N SER A 27 7.59 -2.16 4.14
CA SER A 27 8.03 -1.01 3.36
C SER A 27 9.41 -1.24 2.73
N VAL A 28 9.59 -0.79 1.50
CA VAL A 28 10.84 -0.93 0.73
C VAL A 28 11.28 0.43 0.19
N SER A 29 12.58 0.70 0.30
CA SER A 29 13.19 1.86 -0.35
C SER A 29 13.78 1.46 -1.70
N ILE A 30 13.37 2.16 -2.75
CA ILE A 30 13.71 1.86 -4.14
C ILE A 30 14.48 3.06 -4.69
N ASN A 31 15.70 2.81 -5.17
CA ASN A 31 16.49 3.83 -5.85
C ASN A 31 16.21 3.77 -7.35
N VAL A 32 15.17 4.49 -7.79
CA VAL A 32 14.76 4.54 -9.20
C VAL A 32 15.73 5.34 -10.07
N LEU A 33 16.52 6.25 -9.48
CA LEU A 33 17.48 7.07 -10.23
C LEU A 33 18.78 6.31 -10.59
N ALA A 34 18.89 5.02 -10.25
CA ALA A 34 20.13 4.27 -10.43
C ALA A 34 20.41 3.90 -11.90
N ASN A 35 19.36 3.71 -12.70
CA ASN A 35 19.42 3.38 -14.13
C ASN A 35 18.93 4.54 -15.02
N ASP A 36 18.39 5.60 -14.43
CA ASP A 36 17.99 6.83 -15.11
C ASP A 36 19.21 7.69 -15.44
N SER A 37 19.15 8.40 -16.56
CA SER A 37 20.24 9.29 -16.98
C SER A 37 19.73 10.49 -17.76
N ASP A 38 20.52 11.55 -17.77
CA ASP A 38 20.27 12.74 -18.55
C ASP A 38 21.37 12.89 -19.61
N PRO A 39 21.03 13.18 -20.88
CA PRO A 39 22.04 13.34 -21.94
C PRO A 39 23.09 14.42 -21.64
N GLU A 40 22.70 15.50 -20.94
CA GLU A 40 23.60 16.58 -20.51
C GLU A 40 24.27 16.31 -19.17
N GLY A 41 23.85 15.27 -18.45
CA GLY A 41 24.31 14.96 -17.09
C GLY A 41 23.72 15.88 -16.03
N SER A 42 22.58 16.51 -16.31
CA SER A 42 21.86 17.34 -15.33
C SER A 42 21.38 16.49 -14.15
N PRO A 43 21.33 17.06 -12.93
CA PRO A 43 20.88 16.33 -11.76
C PRO A 43 19.38 15.97 -11.88
N LEU A 44 19.08 14.69 -11.77
CA LEU A 44 17.72 14.16 -11.83
C LEU A 44 17.04 14.19 -10.46
N THR A 45 15.77 14.58 -10.46
CA THR A 45 14.92 14.64 -9.26
C THR A 45 13.59 13.96 -9.52
N ILE A 46 13.01 13.30 -8.51
CA ILE A 46 11.70 12.67 -8.63
C ILE A 46 10.64 13.71 -8.29
N VAL A 47 9.74 13.99 -9.23
CA VAL A 47 8.69 15.01 -9.07
C VAL A 47 7.31 14.43 -8.80
N ALA A 48 7.07 13.18 -9.18
CA ALA A 48 5.82 12.49 -8.93
C ALA A 48 6.03 10.98 -8.78
N ALA A 49 5.22 10.35 -7.93
CA ALA A 49 5.15 8.91 -7.78
C ALA A 49 3.72 8.51 -7.41
N THR A 50 3.21 7.46 -8.06
CA THR A 50 1.85 6.93 -7.84
C THR A 50 1.85 5.41 -7.89
N THR A 51 0.89 4.79 -7.18
CA THR A 51 0.69 3.35 -7.11
C THR A 51 -0.79 3.03 -6.95
N THR A 52 -1.21 1.84 -7.39
CA THR A 52 -2.60 1.39 -7.29
C THR A 52 -2.85 0.55 -6.03
N ASN A 53 -1.84 -0.14 -5.49
CA ASN A 53 -1.98 -1.14 -4.41
C ASN A 53 -1.02 -0.87 -3.25
N GLY A 54 -1.18 0.28 -2.60
CA GLY A 54 -0.36 0.67 -1.46
C GLY A 54 -0.19 2.18 -1.36
N THR A 55 0.87 2.60 -0.68
CA THR A 55 1.28 4.00 -0.59
C THR A 55 2.71 4.15 -1.09
N VAL A 56 2.98 5.23 -1.80
CA VAL A 56 4.33 5.59 -2.24
C VAL A 56 4.64 7.01 -1.79
N SER A 57 5.85 7.24 -1.32
CA SER A 57 6.34 8.54 -0.87
C SER A 57 7.74 8.77 -1.39
N ILE A 58 8.04 10.01 -1.77
CA ILE A 58 9.36 10.40 -2.27
C ILE A 58 10.19 10.83 -1.06
N ILE A 59 11.30 10.14 -0.79
CA ILE A 59 12.22 10.41 0.31
C ILE A 59 13.59 10.76 -0.28
N GLY A 60 13.80 12.05 -0.54
CA GLY A 60 15.01 12.54 -1.21
C GLY A 60 15.09 12.03 -2.66
N THR A 61 16.08 11.20 -2.95
CA THR A 61 16.32 10.59 -4.27
C THR A 61 15.69 9.20 -4.42
N ASN A 62 15.00 8.71 -3.38
CA ASN A 62 14.46 7.35 -3.35
C ASN A 62 12.93 7.37 -3.22
N LEU A 63 12.30 6.31 -3.70
CA LEU A 63 10.89 6.03 -3.44
C LEU A 63 10.78 5.09 -2.23
N LEU A 64 9.98 5.48 -1.25
CA LEU A 64 9.53 4.61 -0.17
C LEU A 64 8.15 4.07 -0.55
N PHE A 65 8.07 2.76 -0.80
CA PHE A 65 6.83 2.08 -1.12
C PHE A 65 6.39 1.19 0.04
N SER A 66 5.12 1.27 0.42
CA SER A 66 4.47 0.37 1.37
C SER A 66 3.30 -0.33 0.67
N PRO A 67 3.31 -1.68 0.57
CA PRO A 67 2.17 -2.43 0.06
C PRO A 67 0.89 -2.16 0.86
N ALA A 68 -0.27 -2.38 0.24
CA ALA A 68 -1.54 -2.43 0.97
C ALA A 68 -1.58 -3.66 1.90
N THR A 69 -2.31 -3.57 3.00
CA THR A 69 -2.44 -4.66 3.99
C THR A 69 -2.91 -5.95 3.34
N ASN A 70 -2.20 -7.06 3.59
CA ASN A 70 -2.48 -8.38 3.03
C ASN A 70 -2.48 -8.43 1.49
N PHE A 71 -1.80 -7.50 0.82
CA PHE A 71 -1.64 -7.54 -0.62
C PHE A 71 -0.45 -8.42 -1.01
N ASN A 72 -0.70 -9.40 -1.90
CA ASN A 72 0.33 -10.25 -2.50
C ASN A 72 0.16 -10.31 -4.02
N GLY A 73 1.28 -10.38 -4.74
CA GLY A 73 1.31 -10.43 -6.21
C GLY A 73 2.21 -9.37 -6.85
N PHE A 74 2.02 -9.15 -8.15
CA PHE A 74 2.76 -8.13 -8.90
C PHE A 74 1.94 -6.85 -9.02
N LEU A 75 2.63 -5.71 -8.96
CA LEU A 75 2.02 -4.41 -9.17
C LEU A 75 3.00 -3.46 -9.85
N TYR A 76 2.47 -2.38 -10.42
CA TYR A 76 3.27 -1.34 -11.06
C TYR A 76 3.16 -0.03 -10.27
N LEU A 77 4.32 0.56 -9.96
CA LEU A 77 4.44 1.96 -9.56
C LEU A 77 4.77 2.78 -10.80
N PHE A 78 4.25 3.99 -10.87
CA PHE A 78 4.61 4.96 -11.90
C PHE A 78 5.30 6.15 -11.24
N TYR A 79 6.43 6.56 -11.78
CA TYR A 79 7.17 7.72 -11.29
C TYR A 79 7.58 8.63 -12.44
N THR A 80 7.83 9.89 -12.10
CA THR A 80 8.26 10.93 -13.03
C THR A 80 9.50 11.61 -12.48
N ILE A 81 10.53 11.69 -13.30
CA ILE A 81 11.79 12.39 -13.04
C ILE A 81 11.84 13.71 -13.81
N SER A 82 12.61 14.66 -13.30
CA SER A 82 12.88 15.96 -13.93
C SER A 82 14.34 16.34 -13.76
N ASP A 83 14.90 16.94 -14.81
CA ASP A 83 16.20 17.61 -14.87
C ASP A 83 16.09 19.12 -14.51
N GLY A 84 14.90 19.60 -14.14
CA GLY A 84 14.60 21.01 -13.87
C GLY A 84 13.92 21.75 -15.03
N THR A 85 13.88 21.18 -16.23
CA THR A 85 13.29 21.80 -17.43
C THR A 85 12.32 20.87 -18.15
N ASN A 86 12.75 19.63 -18.37
CA ASN A 86 12.02 18.53 -18.97
C ASN A 86 11.64 17.49 -17.90
N THR A 87 10.81 16.52 -18.32
CA THR A 87 10.39 15.41 -17.47
C THR A 87 10.34 14.11 -18.27
N ALA A 88 10.55 12.99 -17.58
CA ALA A 88 10.38 11.65 -18.13
C ALA A 88 9.69 10.75 -17.11
N SER A 89 8.97 9.74 -17.60
CA SER A 89 8.20 8.83 -16.76
C SER A 89 8.59 7.39 -17.04
N ALA A 90 8.66 6.58 -15.99
CA ALA A 90 8.91 5.16 -16.05
C ALA A 90 8.09 4.42 -14.99
N ASN A 91 8.15 3.09 -15.05
CA ASN A 91 7.45 2.23 -14.11
C ASN A 91 8.40 1.31 -13.34
N VAL A 92 8.05 1.04 -12.09
CA VAL A 92 8.70 0.04 -11.25
C VAL A 92 7.77 -1.16 -11.13
N LEU A 93 8.23 -2.33 -11.56
CA LEU A 93 7.55 -3.60 -11.28
C LEU A 93 7.92 -4.06 -9.88
N VAL A 94 6.94 -4.09 -8.97
CA VAL A 94 7.13 -4.58 -7.60
C VAL A 94 6.48 -5.95 -7.47
N THR A 95 7.25 -6.94 -7.00
CA THR A 95 6.73 -8.26 -6.65
C THR A 95 6.60 -8.37 -5.14
N VAL A 96 5.38 -8.50 -4.65
CA VAL A 96 5.06 -8.67 -3.22
C VAL A 96 4.86 -10.15 -2.92
N THR A 97 5.77 -10.72 -2.12
CA THR A 97 5.68 -12.12 -1.71
C THR A 97 4.86 -12.26 -0.43
N PRO A 98 3.90 -13.21 -0.39
CA PRO A 98 3.08 -13.42 0.79
C PRO A 98 3.91 -13.92 1.97
N VAL A 99 3.51 -13.52 3.17
CA VAL A 99 4.01 -14.00 4.46
C VAL A 99 2.84 -14.73 5.13
N ASN A 100 3.13 -15.62 6.08
CA ASN A 100 2.05 -16.33 6.77
C ASN A 100 1.68 -15.57 8.05
N ASP A 101 0.49 -14.98 8.08
CA ASP A 101 -0.03 -14.33 9.28
C ASP A 101 -0.53 -15.33 10.35
N PRO A 102 -0.37 -15.02 11.65
CA PRO A 102 -0.99 -15.78 12.73
C PRO A 102 -2.51 -15.61 12.74
N PRO A 103 -3.28 -16.62 13.19
CA PRO A 103 -4.73 -16.50 13.30
C PRO A 103 -5.12 -15.40 14.28
N VAL A 104 -6.02 -14.50 13.86
CA VAL A 104 -6.61 -13.47 14.73
C VAL A 104 -7.86 -14.05 15.39
N ALA A 105 -7.84 -14.19 16.72
CA ALA A 105 -9.03 -14.58 17.48
C ALA A 105 -10.00 -13.39 17.59
N ALA A 106 -11.24 -13.56 17.13
CA ALA A 106 -12.32 -12.63 17.43
C ALA A 106 -12.79 -12.88 18.88
N ASN A 107 -12.90 -11.83 19.67
CA ASN A 107 -13.38 -11.96 21.05
C ASN A 107 -14.91 -12.05 21.02
N ASP A 108 -15.48 -13.23 21.23
CA ASP A 108 -16.93 -13.41 21.30
C ASP A 108 -17.47 -12.74 22.59
N SER A 109 -18.16 -11.60 22.46
CA SER A 109 -18.88 -11.01 23.59
C SER A 109 -20.24 -11.70 23.74
N TYR A 110 -20.30 -12.71 24.60
CA TYR A 110 -21.58 -13.24 25.08
C TYR A 110 -22.12 -12.32 26.18
N SER A 111 -23.20 -11.59 25.87
CA SER A 111 -24.03 -10.95 26.89
C SER A 111 -25.21 -11.87 27.19
N THR A 112 -25.13 -12.64 28.28
CA THR A 112 -26.29 -13.34 28.82
C THR A 112 -27.13 -12.34 29.61
N ALA A 113 -28.36 -12.07 29.16
CA ALA A 113 -29.33 -11.36 29.99
C ALA A 113 -29.55 -12.16 31.29
N PRO A 114 -29.49 -11.53 32.48
CA PRO A 114 -29.80 -12.21 33.73
C PRO A 114 -31.26 -12.69 33.72
N GLU A 115 -31.45 -13.93 34.15
CA GLU A 115 -32.72 -14.65 34.14
C GLU A 115 -33.77 -13.89 34.98
N THR A 116 -34.73 -13.26 34.31
CA THR A 116 -35.89 -12.68 34.99
C THR A 116 -36.80 -13.82 35.41
N LEU A 117 -36.85 -14.12 36.71
CA LEU A 117 -37.76 -15.11 37.28
C LEU A 117 -39.22 -14.77 36.92
N LEU A 118 -39.89 -15.67 36.22
CA LEU A 118 -41.33 -15.57 35.96
C LEU A 118 -42.09 -16.07 37.20
N THR A 119 -42.63 -15.16 38.01
CA THR A 119 -43.56 -15.55 39.09
C THR A 119 -44.91 -15.91 38.49
N VAL A 120 -45.25 -17.19 38.49
CA VAL A 120 -46.61 -17.66 38.17
C VAL A 120 -47.47 -17.54 39.45
N PRO A 121 -48.67 -16.91 39.40
CA PRO A 121 -49.54 -16.82 40.57
C PRO A 121 -50.06 -18.21 40.97
N ALA A 122 -50.23 -18.42 42.28
CA ALA A 122 -50.70 -19.67 42.86
C ALA A 122 -52.05 -20.15 42.25
N PRO A 123 -52.27 -21.47 42.11
CA PRO A 123 -53.56 -22.01 41.66
C PRO A 123 -54.67 -21.76 42.70
N CYS A 124 -55.88 -21.46 42.23
CA CYS A 124 -57.07 -21.18 43.03
C CYS A 124 -57.36 -22.29 44.07
N PRO A 125 -57.78 -21.97 45.31
CA PRO A 125 -58.15 -22.99 46.29
C PRO A 125 -59.49 -23.62 45.91
N GLY A 126 -59.55 -24.93 45.71
CA GLY A 126 -60.86 -25.59 45.57
C GLY A 126 -60.96 -27.01 45.02
N HIS A 127 -59.86 -27.69 44.65
CA HIS A 127 -59.98 -29.09 44.21
C HIS A 127 -59.10 -29.99 45.07
N GLN A 128 -59.70 -30.52 46.15
CA GLN A 128 -59.10 -31.59 46.95
C GLN A 128 -59.10 -32.87 46.09
N LEU A 129 -57.92 -33.28 45.62
CA LEU A 129 -57.74 -34.63 45.11
C LEU A 129 -57.77 -35.58 46.31
N GLN A 130 -58.84 -36.37 46.41
CA GLN A 130 -58.94 -37.48 47.35
C GLN A 130 -57.87 -38.53 47.02
N TRP A 131 -57.12 -38.95 48.03
CA TRP A 131 -56.35 -40.20 48.06
C TRP A 131 -56.82 -41.00 49.30
N PRO A 132 -56.71 -42.34 49.28
CA PRO A 132 -57.56 -43.28 50.04
C PRO A 132 -57.38 -43.25 51.56
#